data_AF-A0A846W7D1-F1
#
_entry.id   AF-A0A846W7D1-F1
#
_cell.length_a   1.000
_cell.length_b   1.000
_cell.length_c   1.000
_cell.angle_alpha   90.00
_cell.angle_beta   90.00
_cell.angle_gamma   90.00
#
_symmetry.space_group_name_H-M   'P 1'
#
loop_
_entity.id
_entity.type
_entity.pdbx_description
1 polymer ?
#
loop_
_entity_poly.entity_id
_entity_poly.type
_entity_poly.pdbx_seq_one_letter_code
_entity_poly.pdbx_strand_id
1 'polypeptide(L)'
;MSPKRGDRVAPPRRPGMWEARFATTAAAKGWEELCRAARASTWEAWIVLTERPTMPENPSRQAKLKGALSTHIVGGVTFDQWQYEVTGGGRVWYCPDETARVVWIVAAGPAHPKATD
;
A
#
# COMPACT_ATOMS: atom_id res chain seq x y z
N MET A 1 -11.54 12.76 -0.90
CA MET A 1 -11.77 13.79 -1.94
C MET A 1 -12.63 13.18 -3.02
N SER A 2 -13.58 13.93 -3.59
CA SER A 2 -14.37 13.49 -4.74
C SER A 2 -13.59 13.71 -6.05
N PRO A 3 -13.69 12.81 -7.05
CA PRO A 3 -13.08 13.02 -8.36
C PRO A 3 -13.54 14.31 -9.03
N LYS A 4 -12.63 15.00 -9.73
CA LYS A 4 -12.89 16.25 -10.46
C LYS A 4 -12.55 16.13 -11.96
N ARG A 5 -13.02 17.09 -12.74
CA ARG A 5 -12.67 17.21 -14.18
C ARG A 5 -11.15 17.32 -14.32
N GLY A 6 -10.55 16.43 -15.11
CA GLY A 6 -9.10 16.37 -15.35
C GLY A 6 -8.35 15.39 -14.45
N ASP A 7 -9.01 14.81 -13.44
CA ASP A 7 -8.40 13.76 -12.61
C ASP A 7 -8.26 12.45 -13.40
N ARG A 8 -7.26 11.65 -13.03
CA ARG A 8 -7.11 10.30 -13.57
C ARG A 8 -8.29 9.42 -13.17
N VAL A 9 -8.80 8.65 -14.13
CA VAL A 9 -9.82 7.63 -13.87
C VAL A 9 -9.15 6.42 -13.23
N ALA A 10 -9.59 6.03 -12.04
CA ALA A 10 -9.19 4.76 -11.45
C ALA A 10 -9.89 3.61 -12.19
N PRO A 11 -9.20 2.50 -12.52
CA PRO A 11 -9.84 1.36 -13.13
C PRO A 11 -10.85 0.74 -12.15
N PRO A 12 -11.92 0.10 -12.65
CA PRO A 12 -12.76 -0.72 -11.79
C PRO A 12 -11.94 -1.87 -11.20
N ARG A 13 -12.37 -2.37 -10.04
CA ARG A 13 -11.76 -3.54 -9.42
C ARG A 13 -11.77 -4.71 -10.40
N ARG A 14 -10.59 -5.26 -10.70
CA ARG A 14 -10.46 -6.48 -11.51
C ARG A 14 -11.16 -7.64 -10.79
N PRO A 15 -11.99 -8.45 -11.47
CA PRO A 15 -12.63 -9.62 -10.87
C PRO A 15 -11.60 -10.57 -10.24
N GLY A 16 -11.87 -11.02 -9.01
CA GLY A 16 -10.98 -11.94 -8.27
C GLY A 16 -9.66 -11.34 -7.74
N MET A 17 -9.28 -10.15 -8.18
CA MET A 17 -8.02 -9.51 -7.77
C MET A 17 -8.19 -8.64 -6.54
N TRP A 18 -7.07 -8.17 -6.00
CA TRP A 18 -7.07 -7.21 -4.89
C TRP A 18 -7.26 -5.79 -5.40
N GLU A 19 -7.94 -4.96 -4.61
CA GLU A 19 -8.09 -3.53 -4.85
C GLU A 19 -7.24 -2.74 -3.85
N ALA A 20 -6.30 -1.93 -4.32
CA ALA A 20 -5.55 -1.04 -3.45
C ALA A 20 -6.38 0.19 -3.07
N ARG A 21 -6.49 0.49 -1.77
CA ARG A 21 -7.20 1.67 -1.26
C ARG A 21 -6.36 2.36 -0.19
N PHE A 22 -6.46 3.69 -0.08
CA PHE A 22 -5.79 4.43 0.98
C PHE A 22 -6.61 4.38 2.27
N ALA A 23 -5.99 3.96 3.37
CA ALA A 23 -6.59 4.03 4.69
C ALA A 23 -6.56 5.46 5.26
N THR A 24 -5.62 6.28 4.81
CA THR A 24 -5.43 7.66 5.29
C THR A 24 -5.10 8.62 4.15
N THR A 25 -5.40 9.91 4.34
CA THR A 25 -4.99 10.98 3.42
C THR A 25 -3.45 11.11 3.33
N ALA A 26 -2.73 10.82 4.41
CA ALA A 26 -1.27 10.84 4.42
C ALA A 26 -0.68 9.77 3.50
N ALA A 27 -1.23 8.56 3.52
CA ALA A 27 -0.86 7.48 2.61
C ALA A 27 -1.07 7.87 1.14
N ALA A 28 -2.19 8.52 0.82
CA ALA A 28 -2.47 9.00 -0.54
C ALA A 28 -1.42 10.01 -1.02
N LYS A 29 -1.07 10.99 -0.17
CA LYS A 29 -0.02 11.98 -0.48
C LYS A 29 1.34 11.33 -0.70
N GLY A 30 1.77 10.45 0.20
CA GLY A 30 3.05 9.77 0.09
C GLY A 30 3.13 8.81 -1.10
N TRP A 31 2.01 8.21 -1.52
CA TRP A 31 1.93 7.45 -2.76
C TRP A 31 2.12 8.32 -4.00
N GLU A 32 1.52 9.52 -4.03
CA GLU A 32 1.76 10.48 -5.12
C GLU A 32 3.22 10.93 -5.18
N GLU A 33 3.86 11.15 -4.02
CA GLU A 33 5.29 11.45 -3.94
C GLU A 33 6.15 10.31 -4.51
N LEU A 34 5.84 9.06 -4.18
CA LEU A 34 6.47 7.88 -4.78
C LEU A 34 6.27 7.86 -6.31
N CYS A 35 5.06 8.12 -6.79
CA CYS A 35 4.79 8.20 -8.22
C CYS A 35 5.61 9.29 -8.94
N ARG A 36 5.91 10.40 -8.26
CA ARG A 36 6.76 11.49 -8.78
C ARG A 36 8.24 11.12 -8.77
N ALA A 37 8.73 10.52 -7.69
CA ALA A 37 10.13 10.20 -7.49
C ALA A 37 10.58 8.91 -8.19
N ALA A 38 9.74 7.88 -8.22
CA ALA A 38 10.07 6.52 -8.63
C ALA A 38 8.88 5.82 -9.32
N ARG A 39 8.41 6.40 -10.43
CA ARG A 39 7.20 5.94 -11.14
C ARG A 39 7.19 4.43 -11.48
N ALA A 40 8.27 3.94 -12.10
CA ALA A 40 8.34 2.54 -12.52
C ALA A 40 8.29 1.59 -11.33
N SER A 41 9.07 1.86 -10.28
CA SER A 41 9.05 1.04 -9.06
C SER A 41 7.71 1.11 -8.33
N THR A 42 7.05 2.27 -8.34
CA THR A 42 5.72 2.43 -7.72
C THR A 42 4.65 1.66 -8.49
N TRP A 43 4.78 1.57 -9.82
CA TRP A 43 3.94 0.72 -10.65
C TRP A 43 4.12 -0.77 -10.31
N GLU A 44 5.35 -1.24 -10.19
CA GLU A 44 5.63 -2.62 -9.76
C GLU A 44 5.06 -2.91 -8.36
N ALA A 45 5.21 -1.97 -7.42
CA ALA A 45 4.58 -2.08 -6.11
C ALA A 45 3.05 -2.22 -6.22
N TRP A 46 2.41 -1.41 -7.08
CA TRP A 46 0.96 -1.50 -7.31
C TRP A 46 0.54 -2.87 -7.87
N ILE A 47 1.30 -3.44 -8.81
CA ILE A 47 1.05 -4.78 -9.34
C ILE A 47 1.12 -5.82 -8.21
N VAL A 48 2.21 -5.83 -7.45
CA VAL A 48 2.39 -6.82 -6.36
C VAL A 48 1.25 -6.73 -5.34
N LEU A 49 0.87 -5.53 -4.93
CA LEU A 49 -0.22 -5.33 -3.96
C LEU A 49 -1.59 -5.73 -4.53
N THR A 50 -1.82 -5.59 -5.83
CA THR A 50 -3.12 -5.91 -6.45
C THR A 50 -3.24 -7.37 -6.92
N GLU A 51 -2.13 -8.09 -7.02
CA GLU A 51 -2.10 -9.50 -7.43
C GLU A 51 -1.82 -10.46 -6.27
N ARG A 52 -0.82 -10.16 -5.44
CA ARG A 52 -0.25 -11.09 -4.44
C ARG A 52 0.28 -10.41 -3.17
N PRO A 53 -0.55 -9.62 -2.46
CA PRO A 53 -0.13 -8.88 -1.28
C PRO A 53 0.29 -9.77 -0.10
N THR A 54 -0.16 -11.03 -0.05
CA THR A 54 0.16 -11.98 1.03
C THR A 54 1.09 -13.13 0.61
N MET A 55 1.52 -13.15 -0.66
CA MET A 55 2.37 -14.22 -1.23
C MET A 55 3.65 -13.62 -1.82
N PRO A 56 4.63 -13.23 -0.97
CA PRO A 56 5.86 -12.60 -1.43
C PRO A 56 6.76 -13.59 -2.19
N GLU A 57 7.16 -13.23 -3.41
CA GLU A 57 8.24 -13.96 -4.12
C GLU A 57 9.62 -13.49 -3.68
N ASN A 58 9.73 -12.27 -3.15
CA ASN A 58 10.98 -11.72 -2.65
C ASN A 58 10.81 -11.23 -1.20
N PRO A 59 11.16 -12.06 -0.21
CA PRO A 59 11.04 -11.73 1.21
C PRO A 59 11.89 -10.54 1.65
N SER A 60 12.95 -10.16 0.92
CA SER A 60 13.74 -8.96 1.25
C SER A 60 13.00 -7.68 0.87
N ARG A 61 12.10 -7.75 -0.11
CA ARG A 61 11.28 -6.62 -0.56
C ARG A 61 9.88 -6.61 0.01
N GLN A 62 9.32 -7.75 0.39
CA GLN A 62 7.95 -7.83 0.87
C GLN A 62 7.87 -8.79 2.05
N ALA A 63 7.43 -8.29 3.20
CA ALA A 63 7.31 -9.09 4.40
C ALA A 63 6.25 -8.54 5.35
N LYS A 64 5.68 -9.43 6.17
CA LYS A 64 4.86 -9.05 7.32
C LYS A 64 5.75 -8.35 8.35
N LEU A 65 5.28 -7.23 8.90
CA LEU A 65 5.94 -6.54 10.00
C LEU A 65 5.83 -7.35 11.29
N LYS A 66 6.70 -7.05 12.26
CA LYS A 66 6.82 -7.80 13.52
C LYS A 66 6.81 -6.84 14.72
N GLY A 67 6.62 -7.39 15.91
CA GLY A 67 6.60 -6.64 17.15
C GLY A 67 5.43 -5.64 17.20
N ALA A 68 5.68 -4.43 17.71
CA ALA A 68 4.67 -3.39 17.86
C ALA A 68 4.02 -2.96 16.53
N LEU A 69 4.71 -3.14 15.40
CA LEU A 69 4.22 -2.80 14.07
C LEU A 69 3.54 -3.97 13.35
N SER A 70 3.42 -5.14 13.99
CA SER A 70 2.89 -6.35 13.34
C SER A 70 1.43 -6.24 12.90
N THR A 71 0.68 -5.32 13.51
CA THR A 71 -0.74 -5.07 13.19
C THR A 71 -1.01 -3.58 13.08
N HIS A 72 -2.13 -3.24 12.42
CA HIS A 72 -2.64 -1.88 12.33
C HIS A 72 -4.17 -1.90 12.28
N ILE A 73 -4.82 -0.88 12.84
CA ILE A 73 -6.28 -0.76 12.85
C ILE A 73 -6.74 0.07 11.64
N VAL A 74 -7.61 -0.49 10.80
CA VAL A 74 -8.26 0.24 9.70
C VAL A 74 -9.77 0.16 9.89
N GLY A 75 -10.43 1.31 10.05
CA GLY A 75 -11.88 1.35 10.25
C GLY A 75 -12.36 0.60 11.50
N GLY A 76 -11.55 0.52 12.56
CA GLY A 76 -11.87 -0.22 13.79
C GLY A 76 -11.57 -1.72 13.75
N VAL A 77 -11.09 -2.25 12.62
CA VAL A 77 -10.69 -3.65 12.47
C VAL A 77 -9.16 -3.77 12.49
N THR A 78 -8.63 -4.69 13.29
CA THR A 78 -7.20 -4.99 13.37
C THR A 78 -6.79 -5.93 12.24
N PHE A 79 -5.80 -5.53 11.45
CA PHE A 79 -5.22 -6.34 10.39
C PHE A 79 -3.74 -6.59 10.62
N ASP A 80 -3.24 -7.68 10.04
CA ASP A 80 -1.81 -7.90 9.87
C ASP A 80 -1.21 -6.80 8.99
N GLN A 81 -0.14 -6.17 9.46
CA GLN A 81 0.54 -5.13 8.71
C GLN A 81 1.77 -5.69 8.00
N TRP A 82 1.91 -5.30 6.74
CA TRP A 82 2.97 -5.70 5.83
C TRP A 82 3.72 -4.49 5.31
N GLN A 83 4.94 -4.73 4.82
CA GLN A 83 5.71 -3.74 4.09
C GLN A 83 6.09 -4.23 2.69
N TYR A 84 6.23 -3.28 1.78
CA TYR A 84 6.84 -3.46 0.46
C TYR A 84 7.92 -2.39 0.23
N GLU A 85 9.11 -2.82 -0.15
CA GLU A 85 10.23 -1.98 -0.58
C GLU A 85 10.02 -1.52 -2.03
N VAL A 86 9.75 -0.23 -2.19
CA VAL A 86 9.59 0.38 -3.52
C VAL A 86 10.96 0.76 -4.10
N THR A 87 11.83 1.33 -3.29
CA THR A 87 13.22 1.66 -3.62
C THR A 87 14.09 1.40 -2.39
N GLY A 88 15.42 1.53 -2.50
CA GLY A 88 16.31 1.33 -1.34
C GLY A 88 15.95 2.17 -0.10
N GLY A 89 15.23 3.29 -0.25
CA GLY A 89 14.67 4.08 0.86
C GLY A 89 13.14 4.12 0.92
N GLY A 90 12.43 3.98 -0.19
CA GLY A 90 10.98 4.13 -0.26
C GLY A 90 10.24 2.87 0.18
N ARG A 91 9.13 3.04 0.89
CA ARG A 91 8.30 1.94 1.39
C ARG A 91 6.81 2.22 1.21
N VAL A 92 6.06 1.13 1.13
CA VAL A 92 4.62 1.10 1.33
C VAL A 92 4.33 0.17 2.50
N TRP A 93 3.61 0.64 3.51
CA TRP A 93 3.01 -0.21 4.54
C TRP A 93 1.54 -0.40 4.23
N TYR A 94 1.06 -1.63 4.36
CA TYR A 94 -0.30 -1.99 3.98
C TYR A 94 -0.88 -3.11 4.83
N CYS A 95 -2.20 -3.22 4.80
CA CYS A 95 -2.99 -4.23 5.51
C CYS A 95 -3.91 -4.94 4.50
N PRO A 96 -3.69 -6.24 4.21
CA PRO A 96 -4.59 -7.01 3.36
C PRO A 96 -5.85 -7.43 4.12
N ASP A 97 -7.01 -7.07 3.59
CA ASP A 97 -8.33 -7.59 3.98
C ASP A 97 -8.73 -8.69 2.99
N GLU A 98 -8.52 -9.95 3.38
CA GLU A 98 -8.83 -11.11 2.53
C GLU A 98 -10.31 -11.24 2.20
N THR A 99 -11.20 -10.80 3.10
CA THR A 99 -12.65 -10.92 2.93
C THR A 99 -13.15 -9.93 1.89
N ALA A 100 -12.75 -8.65 2.03
CA ALA A 100 -13.11 -7.62 1.06
C ALA A 100 -12.27 -7.66 -0.22
N ARG A 101 -11.15 -8.40 -0.20
CA ARG A 101 -10.10 -8.39 -1.23
C ARG A 101 -9.61 -6.97 -1.50
N VAL A 102 -9.33 -6.25 -0.42
CA VAL A 102 -8.78 -4.89 -0.42
C VAL A 102 -7.41 -4.90 0.23
N VAL A 103 -6.48 -4.14 -0.33
CA VAL A 103 -5.21 -3.81 0.32
C VAL A 103 -5.27 -2.37 0.78
N TRP A 104 -5.35 -2.19 2.09
CA TRP A 104 -5.37 -0.88 2.73
C TRP A 104 -3.95 -0.35 2.85
N ILE A 105 -3.59 0.65 2.06
CA ILE A 105 -2.33 1.36 2.17
C ILE A 105 -2.42 2.32 3.37
N VAL A 106 -1.65 2.02 4.41
CA VAL A 106 -1.65 2.78 5.68
C VAL A 106 -0.54 3.81 5.74
N ALA A 107 0.59 3.56 5.06
CA ALA A 107 1.65 4.54 4.85
C ALA A 107 2.36 4.29 3.51
N ALA A 108 2.85 5.37 2.90
CA ALA A 108 3.65 5.32 1.68
C ALA A 108 4.61 6.51 1.67
N GLY A 109 5.79 6.38 1.07
CA GLY A 109 6.69 7.51 0.89
C GLY A 109 8.04 7.14 0.26
N PRO A 110 8.75 8.12 -0.33
CA PRO A 110 10.05 7.91 -0.96
C PRO A 110 11.21 7.73 0.03
N ALA A 111 10.97 8.05 1.31
CA ALA A 111 11.88 7.79 2.42
C ALA A 111 11.26 6.75 3.36
N HIS A 112 12.09 6.20 4.25
CA HIS A 112 11.61 5.21 5.21
C HIS A 112 10.52 5.85 6.09
N PRO A 113 9.31 5.28 6.17
CA PRO A 113 8.28 5.76 7.07
C PRO A 113 8.83 5.76 8.49
N LYS A 114 8.68 6.88 9.18
CA LYS A 114 8.81 6.90 10.64
C LYS A 114 7.56 6.23 11.18
N ALA A 115 7.72 5.28 12.11
CA ALA A 115 6.58 4.85 12.91
C ALA A 115 5.98 6.12 13.52
N THR A 116 4.75 6.43 13.14
CA THR A 116 4.00 7.52 13.77
C THR A 116 3.24 6.87 14.91
N ASP A 117 3.37 7.46 16.11
CA ASP A 117 2.63 7.09 17.32
C ASP A 117 1.11 7.22 17.09
#